data_AF-B7G249-F1
#
_entry.id   AF-B7G249-F1
#
_cell.length_a   1.000
_cell.length_b   1.000
_cell.length_c   1.000
_cell.angle_alpha   90.00
_cell.angle_beta   90.00
_cell.angle_gamma   90.00
#
_symmetry.space_group_name_H-M   'P 1'
#
loop_
_entity.id
_entity.type
_entity.pdbx_description
1 polymer ?
#
loop_
_entity_poly.entity_id
_entity_poly.type
_entity_poly.pdbx_seq_one_letter_code
_entity_poly.pdbx_strand_id
1 'polypeptide(L)'
;MTMIKLLLASLLAGLVTAYVTPSRTFGARPSTKLYENFGLGVGEDTYKNQVEQLGGEANYKQWVNKVQDNSFLNRKYNVVRRVRELDLLGKTADQGILSKLEAQGLSLEKIEQILPALEKAGALSLVGNNQQLLVNGLAPVVIEGAPILLPLVSAAIGAGPSAFFAAAATSGAIEFYLLANNVEIPLIGLPAGVLFGLLLVPLTLASAGAGIALASLKD
;
A
#
# COMPACT_ATOMS: atom_id res chain seq x y z
N MET A 1 -24.28 49.85 6.08
CA MET A 1 -24.33 48.39 5.82
C MET A 1 -22.99 47.71 6.17
N THR A 2 -22.44 48.01 7.36
CA THR A 2 -21.02 47.74 7.69
C THR A 2 -20.83 47.08 9.06
N MET A 3 -21.76 47.20 10.01
CA MET A 3 -21.63 46.57 11.34
C MET A 3 -21.97 45.07 11.37
N ILE A 4 -22.92 44.61 10.55
CA ILE A 4 -23.34 43.19 10.52
C ILE A 4 -22.23 42.29 9.95
N LYS A 5 -21.45 42.78 8.98
CA LYS A 5 -20.32 42.02 8.42
C LYS A 5 -19.14 41.91 9.39
N LEU A 6 -18.94 42.91 10.25
CA LEU A 6 -17.88 42.89 11.27
C LEU A 6 -18.23 41.94 12.42
N LEU A 7 -19.51 41.88 12.80
CA LEU A 7 -20.01 40.97 13.84
C LEU A 7 -20.03 39.51 13.38
N LEU A 8 -20.26 39.26 12.08
CA LEU A 8 -20.17 37.92 11.50
C LEU A 8 -18.71 37.43 11.40
N ALA A 9 -17.76 38.35 11.14
CA ALA A 9 -16.33 38.03 11.09
C ALA A 9 -15.75 37.71 12.48
N SER A 10 -16.22 38.38 13.54
CA SER A 10 -15.76 38.07 14.91
C SER A 10 -16.34 36.77 15.46
N LEU A 11 -17.56 36.38 15.07
CA LEU A 11 -18.15 35.09 15.46
C LEU A 11 -17.46 33.89 14.81
N LEU A 12 -16.96 34.04 13.57
CA LEU A 12 -16.19 33.00 12.86
C LEU A 12 -14.75 32.87 13.37
N ALA A 13 -14.14 33.96 13.85
CA ALA A 13 -12.80 33.91 14.46
C ALA A 13 -12.80 33.30 15.87
N GLY A 14 -13.92 33.35 16.60
CA GLY A 14 -14.05 32.84 17.97
C GLY A 14 -14.23 31.31 18.09
N LEU A 15 -14.49 30.59 17.00
CA LEU A 15 -14.71 29.13 17.00
C LEU A 15 -13.41 28.31 16.79
N VAL A 16 -12.28 28.95 16.48
CA VAL A 16 -11.04 28.23 16.10
C VAL A 16 -10.10 27.97 17.29
N THR A 17 -10.31 28.59 18.45
CA THR A 17 -9.35 28.52 19.57
C THR A 17 -9.75 27.60 20.73
N ALA A 18 -10.88 26.89 20.66
CA ALA A 18 -11.34 26.01 21.75
C ALA A 18 -10.85 24.55 21.68
N TYR A 19 -10.13 24.15 20.63
CA TYR A 19 -9.48 22.84 20.52
C TYR A 19 -7.96 22.95 20.63
N VAL A 20 -7.45 23.64 21.66
CA VAL A 20 -6.08 23.40 22.11
C VAL A 20 -6.14 22.27 23.14
N THR A 21 -6.03 21.04 22.65
CA THR A 21 -5.76 19.88 23.51
C THR A 21 -4.52 20.24 24.33
N PRO A 22 -4.52 20.10 25.67
CA PRO A 22 -3.29 20.25 26.43
C PRO A 22 -2.31 19.26 25.83
N SER A 23 -1.19 19.76 25.30
CA SER A 23 -0.05 18.98 24.90
C SER A 23 0.43 18.27 26.15
N ARG A 24 -0.14 17.09 26.41
CA ARG A 24 0.47 16.10 27.27
C ARG A 24 1.83 15.90 26.66
N THR A 25 2.85 16.46 27.30
CA THR A 25 4.20 15.95 27.21
C THR A 25 4.10 14.51 27.68
N PHE A 26 3.74 13.62 26.75
CA PHE A 26 4.08 12.23 26.85
C PHE A 26 5.59 12.28 26.99
N GLY A 27 6.07 12.18 28.24
CA GLY A 27 7.49 11.98 28.49
C GLY A 27 7.89 10.86 27.56
N ALA A 28 8.71 11.20 26.56
CA ALA A 28 9.10 10.28 25.53
C ALA A 28 9.69 9.09 26.28
N ARG A 29 8.93 7.99 26.32
CA ARG A 29 9.49 6.73 26.82
C ARG A 29 10.74 6.54 25.97
N PRO A 30 11.92 6.31 26.58
CA PRO A 30 13.13 6.09 25.79
C PRO A 30 12.80 4.97 24.80
N SER A 31 12.72 5.30 23.51
CA SER A 31 12.51 4.30 22.49
C SER A 31 13.86 3.61 22.37
N THR A 32 13.96 2.43 22.95
CA THR A 32 15.09 1.57 22.69
C THR A 32 15.01 1.24 21.20
N LYS A 33 15.87 1.84 20.38
CA LYS A 33 16.00 1.48 18.98
C LYS A 33 16.51 0.03 18.95
N LEU A 34 15.62 -0.90 18.67
CA LEU A 34 15.96 -2.31 18.48
C LEU A 34 16.54 -2.45 17.08
N TYR A 35 17.84 -2.77 17.00
CA TYR A 35 18.53 -3.06 15.74
C TYR A 35 18.31 -4.51 15.33
N GLU A 36 17.04 -4.90 15.17
CA GLU A 36 16.65 -6.26 14.79
C GLU A 36 16.31 -6.35 13.30
N ASN A 37 16.80 -7.41 12.65
CA ASN A 37 16.46 -7.73 11.28
C ASN A 37 15.27 -8.72 11.29
N PHE A 38 14.07 -8.23 11.00
CA PHE A 38 12.83 -9.03 10.91
C PHE A 38 12.71 -9.86 9.63
N GLY A 39 13.79 -9.99 8.84
CA GLY A 39 13.78 -10.75 7.59
C GLY A 39 13.05 -10.05 6.44
N LEU A 40 12.74 -8.76 6.60
CA LEU A 40 12.07 -7.93 5.60
C LEU A 40 13.06 -7.29 4.60
N GLY A 41 14.37 -7.50 4.78
CA GLY A 41 15.42 -6.88 3.96
C GLY A 41 15.58 -5.37 4.21
N VAL A 42 15.02 -4.87 5.31
CA VAL A 42 15.03 -3.46 5.71
C VAL A 42 15.85 -3.32 6.99
N GLY A 43 16.89 -2.50 6.98
CA GLY A 43 17.83 -2.31 8.09
C GLY A 43 19.20 -2.96 7.86
N GLU A 44 20.05 -2.96 8.90
CA GLU A 44 21.38 -3.57 8.85
C GLU A 44 21.29 -5.11 8.87
N ASP A 45 22.03 -5.77 7.97
CA ASP A 45 22.13 -7.22 7.96
C ASP A 45 23.08 -7.68 9.08
N THR A 46 22.51 -7.86 10.27
CA THR A 46 23.21 -8.27 11.49
C THR A 46 24.04 -9.54 11.29
N TYR A 47 23.69 -10.42 10.35
CA TYR A 47 24.42 -11.66 10.10
C TYR A 47 25.69 -11.48 9.25
N LYS A 48 25.81 -10.39 8.48
CA LYS A 48 27.03 -10.08 7.72
C LYS A 48 28.15 -9.49 8.59
N ASN A 49 27.78 -8.88 9.71
CA ASN A 49 28.71 -8.16 10.59
C ASN A 49 29.04 -8.94 11.88
N GLN A 50 28.65 -10.21 11.98
CA GLN A 50 28.90 -11.08 13.14
C GLN A 50 29.98 -12.12 12.87
N VAL A 51 30.73 -12.50 13.92
CA VAL A 51 31.67 -13.63 13.88
C VAL A 51 30.92 -14.95 13.62
N GLU A 52 31.48 -15.79 12.75
CA GLU A 52 30.84 -17.00 12.20
C GLU A 52 30.24 -17.94 13.25
N GLN A 53 30.84 -18.01 14.45
CA GLN A 53 30.35 -18.85 15.54
C GLN A 53 28.99 -18.40 16.13
N LEU A 54 28.63 -17.13 15.99
CA LEU A 54 27.34 -16.58 16.45
C LEU A 54 26.25 -16.65 15.37
N GLY A 55 26.63 -16.97 14.12
CA GLY A 55 25.72 -17.09 12.98
C GLY A 55 24.92 -18.40 12.93
N GLY A 56 24.97 -19.23 13.97
CA GLY A 56 24.33 -20.54 14.00
C GLY A 56 22.83 -20.50 13.68
N GLU A 57 22.11 -19.47 14.17
CA GLU A 57 20.70 -19.29 13.85
C GLU A 57 20.45 -18.94 12.39
N ALA A 58 21.25 -18.03 11.80
CA ALA A 58 21.13 -17.70 10.37
C ALA A 58 21.46 -18.89 9.48
N ASN A 59 22.55 -19.60 9.79
CA ASN A 59 22.95 -20.79 9.07
C ASN A 59 21.88 -21.89 9.18
N TYR A 60 21.27 -22.04 10.36
CA TYR A 60 20.15 -22.95 10.56
C TYR A 60 18.91 -22.51 9.78
N LYS A 61 18.52 -21.22 9.79
CA LYS A 61 17.40 -20.72 8.97
C LYS A 61 17.65 -20.92 7.47
N GLN A 62 18.87 -20.69 6.98
CA GLN A 62 19.23 -20.93 5.59
C GLN A 62 19.20 -22.43 5.24
N TRP A 63 19.65 -23.31 6.13
CA TRP A 63 19.57 -24.75 5.94
C TRP A 63 18.12 -25.24 5.96
N VAL A 64 17.31 -24.80 6.93
CA VAL A 64 15.88 -25.12 7.02
C VAL A 64 15.16 -24.64 5.76
N ASN A 65 15.52 -23.47 5.21
CA ASN A 65 14.95 -22.98 3.95
C ASN A 65 15.24 -23.89 2.75
N LYS A 66 16.39 -24.56 2.73
CA LYS A 66 16.73 -25.52 1.67
C LYS A 66 15.99 -26.86 1.83
N VAL A 67 15.76 -27.28 3.06
CA VAL A 67 15.17 -28.60 3.38
C VAL A 67 13.65 -28.55 3.43
N GLN A 68 13.10 -27.44 3.91
CA GLN A 68 11.66 -27.25 4.09
C GLN A 68 11.26 -25.81 3.78
N ASP A 69 10.67 -25.65 2.59
CA ASP A 69 10.22 -24.36 2.06
C ASP A 69 9.20 -23.61 2.92
N ASN A 70 8.51 -24.30 3.83
CA ASN A 70 7.47 -23.72 4.68
C ASN A 70 7.56 -24.25 6.12
N SER A 71 8.66 -23.91 6.80
CA SER A 71 8.90 -24.24 8.21
C SER A 71 8.35 -23.15 9.13
N PHE A 72 8.20 -23.44 10.44
CA PHE A 72 7.82 -22.42 11.43
C PHE A 72 8.79 -21.22 11.47
N LEU A 73 10.04 -21.43 11.06
CA LEU A 73 11.10 -20.43 11.04
C LEU A 73 11.14 -19.63 9.73
N ASN A 74 10.52 -20.13 8.65
CA ASN A 74 10.36 -19.45 7.37
C ASN A 74 8.99 -19.76 6.77
N ARG A 75 7.95 -19.20 7.37
CA ARG A 75 6.58 -19.33 6.87
C ARG A 75 6.43 -18.45 5.64
N LYS A 76 6.40 -19.07 4.46
CA LYS A 76 6.03 -18.39 3.21
C LYS A 76 4.52 -18.18 3.20
N TYR A 77 4.06 -16.97 2.89
CA TYR A 77 2.64 -16.70 2.74
C TYR A 77 2.09 -17.44 1.51
N ASN A 78 1.21 -18.41 1.73
CA ASN A 78 0.66 -19.21 0.65
C ASN A 78 -0.55 -18.48 0.02
N VAL A 79 -0.24 -17.62 -0.95
CA VAL A 79 -1.22 -16.83 -1.73
C VAL A 79 -2.32 -17.71 -2.30
N VAL A 80 -1.96 -18.81 -2.97
CA VAL A 80 -2.92 -19.69 -3.66
C VAL A 80 -3.91 -20.32 -2.70
N ARG A 81 -3.41 -20.85 -1.57
CA ARG A 81 -4.27 -21.41 -0.51
C ARG A 81 -5.20 -20.33 0.03
N ARG A 82 -4.69 -19.12 0.28
CA ARG A 82 -5.49 -18.09 0.94
C ARG A 82 -6.54 -17.46 0.03
N VAL A 83 -6.21 -17.24 -1.24
CA VAL A 83 -7.16 -16.82 -2.28
C VAL A 83 -8.33 -17.80 -2.38
N ARG A 84 -8.04 -19.11 -2.28
CA ARG A 84 -9.05 -20.18 -2.24
C ARG A 84 -9.89 -20.14 -0.96
N GLU A 85 -9.25 -20.04 0.21
CA GLU A 85 -9.95 -20.02 1.51
C GLU A 85 -10.89 -18.82 1.66
N LEU A 86 -10.49 -17.66 1.13
CA LEU A 86 -11.30 -16.44 1.17
C LEU A 86 -12.33 -16.34 0.04
N ASP A 87 -12.31 -17.33 -0.86
CA ASP A 87 -13.10 -17.40 -2.08
C ASP A 87 -13.07 -16.08 -2.87
N LEU A 88 -11.86 -15.53 -3.06
CA LEU A 88 -11.72 -14.21 -3.68
C LEU A 88 -12.18 -14.22 -5.14
N LEU A 89 -11.94 -15.32 -5.86
CA LEU A 89 -12.37 -15.45 -7.25
C LEU A 89 -13.90 -15.51 -7.34
N GLY A 90 -14.57 -16.30 -6.49
CA GLY A 90 -16.03 -16.31 -6.38
C GLY A 90 -16.59 -14.91 -6.09
N LYS A 91 -16.04 -14.24 -5.07
CA LYS A 91 -16.44 -12.86 -4.72
C LYS A 91 -16.19 -11.85 -5.84
N THR A 92 -15.10 -11.97 -6.61
CA THR A 92 -14.88 -11.07 -7.76
C THR A 92 -15.92 -11.29 -8.85
N ALA A 93 -16.33 -12.54 -9.07
CA ALA A 93 -17.38 -12.90 -10.02
C ALA A 93 -18.76 -12.42 -9.54
N ASP A 94 -19.11 -12.66 -8.28
CA ASP A 94 -20.37 -12.22 -7.66
C ASP A 94 -20.53 -10.69 -7.70
N GLN A 95 -19.43 -9.96 -7.54
CA GLN A 95 -19.39 -8.50 -7.65
C GLN A 95 -19.50 -7.99 -9.09
N GLY A 96 -19.55 -8.89 -10.08
CA GLY A 96 -19.66 -8.58 -11.50
C GLY A 96 -18.51 -7.72 -12.02
N ILE A 97 -17.32 -7.82 -11.41
CA ILE A 97 -16.18 -6.94 -11.74
C ILE A 97 -15.81 -7.06 -13.22
N LEU A 98 -15.76 -8.28 -13.75
CA LEU A 98 -15.44 -8.53 -15.15
C LEU A 98 -16.51 -7.96 -16.08
N SER A 99 -17.79 -8.21 -15.80
CA SER A 99 -18.90 -7.67 -16.60
C SER A 99 -18.94 -6.14 -16.57
N LYS A 100 -18.58 -5.51 -15.44
CA LYS A 100 -18.47 -4.04 -15.34
C LYS A 100 -17.29 -3.51 -16.12
N LEU A 101 -16.15 -4.19 -16.12
CA LEU A 101 -14.99 -3.80 -16.93
C LEU A 101 -15.28 -3.93 -18.43
N GLU A 102 -15.94 -5.01 -18.84
CA GLU A 102 -16.43 -5.18 -20.22
C GLU A 102 -17.43 -4.08 -20.60
N ALA A 103 -18.35 -3.73 -19.70
CA ALA A 103 -19.28 -2.61 -19.91
C ALA A 103 -18.57 -1.24 -19.98
N GLN A 104 -17.39 -1.12 -19.39
CA GLN A 104 -16.50 0.05 -19.55
C GLN A 104 -15.65 -0.03 -20.83
N GLY A 105 -15.83 -1.05 -21.68
CA GLY A 105 -15.17 -1.19 -22.98
C GLY A 105 -13.89 -2.03 -22.96
N LEU A 106 -13.57 -2.70 -21.84
CA LEU A 106 -12.32 -3.45 -21.70
C LEU A 106 -12.38 -4.74 -22.53
N SER A 107 -11.81 -4.72 -23.74
CA SER A 107 -11.61 -5.89 -24.60
C SER A 107 -10.15 -6.35 -24.60
N LEU A 108 -9.88 -7.59 -25.02
CA LEU A 108 -8.51 -8.10 -25.19
C LEU A 108 -7.67 -7.20 -26.10
N GLU A 109 -8.24 -6.74 -27.21
CA GLU A 109 -7.57 -5.85 -28.17
C GLU A 109 -7.18 -4.52 -27.51
N LYS A 110 -8.04 -3.98 -26.64
CA LYS A 110 -7.73 -2.76 -25.88
C LYS A 110 -6.69 -3.00 -24.80
N ILE A 111 -6.67 -4.17 -24.16
CA ILE A 111 -5.61 -4.54 -23.21
C ILE A 111 -4.24 -4.53 -23.90
N GLU A 112 -4.14 -5.04 -25.13
CA GLU A 112 -2.90 -4.98 -25.90
C GLU A 112 -2.45 -3.55 -26.21
N GLN A 113 -3.39 -2.63 -26.46
CA GLN A 113 -3.09 -1.21 -26.66
C GLN A 113 -2.68 -0.49 -25.36
N ILE A 114 -3.17 -0.97 -24.21
CA ILE A 114 -2.91 -0.39 -22.89
C ILE A 114 -1.56 -0.88 -22.32
N LEU A 115 -1.10 -2.07 -22.69
CA LEU A 115 0.19 -2.64 -22.24
C LEU A 115 1.38 -1.67 -22.41
N PRO A 116 1.60 -1.04 -23.58
CA PRO A 116 2.66 -0.04 -23.74
C PRO A 116 2.52 1.19 -22.83
N ALA A 117 1.29 1.61 -22.53
CA ALA A 117 1.03 2.73 -21.63
C ALA A 117 1.34 2.35 -20.18
N LEU A 118 0.97 1.14 -19.75
CA LEU A 118 1.33 0.58 -18.44
C LEU A 118 2.84 0.40 -18.28
N GLU A 119 3.54 0.04 -19.35
CA GLU A 119 5.00 -0.08 -19.36
C GLU A 119 5.69 1.28 -19.25
N LYS A 120 5.21 2.30 -20.01
CA LYS A 120 5.66 3.70 -19.84
C LYS A 120 5.38 4.26 -18.45
N ALA A 121 4.27 3.85 -17.84
CA ALA A 121 3.93 4.21 -16.46
C ALA A 121 4.78 3.45 -15.41
N GLY A 122 5.65 2.51 -15.83
CA GLY A 122 6.53 1.76 -14.95
C GLY A 122 5.84 0.66 -14.14
N ALA A 123 4.55 0.38 -14.39
CA ALA A 123 3.80 -0.61 -13.63
C ALA A 123 4.36 -2.03 -13.82
N LEU A 124 4.68 -2.41 -15.06
CA LEU A 124 5.27 -3.73 -15.37
C LEU A 124 6.67 -3.88 -14.76
N SER A 125 7.52 -2.86 -14.89
CA SER A 125 8.86 -2.85 -14.30
C SER A 125 8.81 -2.91 -12.77
N LEU A 126 7.84 -2.24 -12.15
CA LEU A 126 7.68 -2.27 -10.70
C LEU A 126 7.26 -3.67 -10.21
N VAL A 127 6.32 -4.32 -10.89
CA VAL A 127 5.91 -5.69 -10.57
C VAL A 127 7.06 -6.66 -10.80
N GLY A 128 7.74 -6.59 -11.95
CA GLY A 128 8.83 -7.49 -12.32
C GLY A 128 10.04 -7.40 -11.38
N ASN A 129 10.45 -6.18 -11.00
CA ASN A 129 11.65 -5.97 -10.18
C ASN A 129 11.40 -6.15 -8.67
N ASN A 130 10.15 -6.08 -8.22
CA ASN A 130 9.81 -6.11 -6.80
C ASN A 130 8.91 -7.29 -6.41
N GLN A 131 8.84 -8.35 -7.24
CA GLN A 131 7.96 -9.51 -7.00
C GLN A 131 8.07 -10.05 -5.57
N GLN A 132 9.29 -10.17 -5.05
CA GLN A 132 9.50 -10.71 -3.71
C GLN A 132 8.98 -9.79 -2.60
N LEU A 133 9.10 -8.47 -2.78
CA LEU A 133 8.56 -7.46 -1.85
C LEU A 133 7.04 -7.35 -1.94
N LEU A 134 6.48 -7.46 -3.15
CA LEU A 134 5.04 -7.46 -3.37
C LEU A 134 4.38 -8.73 -2.81
N VAL A 135 4.97 -9.90 -3.06
CA VAL A 135 4.42 -11.19 -2.64
C VAL A 135 4.57 -11.40 -1.12
N ASN A 136 5.72 -11.06 -0.53
CA ASN A 136 5.92 -11.30 0.90
C ASN A 136 5.49 -10.12 1.79
N GLY A 137 5.51 -8.89 1.26
CA GLY A 137 5.14 -7.69 2.00
C GLY A 137 3.67 -7.30 1.82
N LEU A 138 3.22 -7.13 0.57
CA LEU A 138 1.88 -6.61 0.29
C LEU A 138 0.80 -7.68 0.18
N ALA A 139 1.12 -8.85 -0.38
CA ALA A 139 0.11 -9.88 -0.63
C ALA A 139 -0.68 -10.27 0.62
N PRO A 140 -0.09 -10.40 1.84
CA PRO A 140 -0.87 -10.65 3.05
C PRO A 140 -1.91 -9.56 3.31
N VAL A 141 -1.54 -8.28 3.15
CA VAL A 141 -2.45 -7.15 3.41
C VAL A 141 -3.56 -7.10 2.36
N VAL A 142 -3.19 -7.24 1.08
CA VAL A 142 -4.14 -7.14 -0.04
C VAL A 142 -5.10 -8.33 -0.06
N ILE A 143 -4.61 -9.56 0.15
CA ILE A 143 -5.43 -10.78 0.07
C ILE A 143 -6.37 -10.90 1.27
N GLU A 144 -5.89 -10.64 2.48
CA GLU A 144 -6.75 -10.66 3.67
C GLU A 144 -7.76 -9.50 3.67
N GLY A 145 -7.36 -8.33 3.14
CA GLY A 145 -8.23 -7.15 3.00
C GLY A 145 -9.18 -7.22 1.80
N ALA A 146 -8.94 -8.10 0.83
CA ALA A 146 -9.70 -8.19 -0.41
C ALA A 146 -11.22 -8.31 -0.21
N PRO A 147 -11.76 -9.10 0.73
CA PRO A 147 -13.22 -9.16 0.93
C PRO A 147 -13.87 -7.80 1.21
N ILE A 148 -13.14 -6.86 1.83
CA ILE A 148 -13.61 -5.50 2.12
C ILE A 148 -13.33 -4.57 0.93
N LEU A 149 -12.18 -4.75 0.26
CA LEU A 149 -11.76 -3.90 -0.85
C LEU A 149 -12.51 -4.21 -2.16
N LEU A 150 -12.89 -5.46 -2.41
CA LEU A 150 -13.52 -5.92 -3.65
C LEU A 150 -14.82 -5.16 -3.98
N PRO A 151 -15.77 -4.97 -3.04
CA PRO A 151 -16.94 -4.13 -3.29
C PRO A 151 -16.57 -2.67 -3.63
N LEU A 152 -15.53 -2.14 -2.97
CA LEU A 152 -15.06 -0.77 -3.20
C LEU A 152 -14.48 -0.61 -4.61
N VAL A 153 -13.67 -1.59 -5.05
CA VAL A 153 -13.13 -1.65 -6.41
C VAL A 153 -14.25 -1.81 -7.43
N SER A 154 -15.22 -2.68 -7.17
CA SER A 154 -16.40 -2.86 -8.04
C SER A 154 -17.23 -1.57 -8.16
N ALA A 155 -17.35 -0.79 -7.08
CA ALA A 155 -18.00 0.52 -7.10
C ALA A 155 -17.16 1.56 -7.88
N ALA A 156 -15.84 1.58 -7.68
CA ALA A 156 -14.92 2.46 -8.40
C ALA A 156 -14.94 2.22 -9.92
N ILE A 157 -14.99 0.95 -10.36
CA ILE A 157 -15.16 0.59 -11.78
C ILE A 157 -16.49 1.13 -12.32
N GLY A 158 -17.57 1.07 -11.54
CA GLY A 158 -18.85 1.66 -11.91
C GLY A 158 -18.81 3.19 -12.02
N ALA A 159 -18.04 3.87 -11.16
CA ALA A 159 -17.86 5.32 -11.21
C ALA A 159 -16.95 5.77 -12.38
N GLY A 160 -16.09 4.87 -12.88
CA GLY A 160 -15.25 5.09 -14.05
C GLY A 160 -13.89 5.71 -13.74
N PRO A 161 -13.21 6.29 -14.75
CA PRO A 161 -11.80 6.70 -14.65
C PRO A 161 -11.49 7.69 -13.53
N SER A 162 -12.43 8.60 -13.21
CA SER A 162 -12.24 9.64 -12.20
C SER A 162 -12.04 9.07 -10.80
N ALA A 163 -12.67 7.94 -10.46
CA ALA A 163 -12.51 7.29 -9.16
C ALA A 163 -11.07 6.79 -8.97
N PHE A 164 -10.49 6.24 -10.05
CA PHE A 164 -9.13 5.73 -10.05
C PHE A 164 -8.07 6.85 -10.07
N PHE A 165 -8.32 7.94 -10.79
CA PHE A 165 -7.46 9.13 -10.71
C PHE A 165 -7.53 9.80 -9.33
N ALA A 166 -8.70 9.85 -8.71
CA ALA A 166 -8.84 10.37 -7.34
C ALA A 166 -8.09 9.49 -6.33
N ALA A 167 -8.17 8.16 -6.48
CA ALA A 167 -7.41 7.22 -5.66
C ALA A 167 -5.90 7.43 -5.84
N ALA A 168 -5.42 7.53 -7.09
CA ALA A 168 -4.00 7.78 -7.38
C ALA A 168 -3.51 9.12 -6.83
N ALA A 169 -4.28 10.19 -7.01
CA ALA A 169 -3.93 11.51 -6.50
C ALA A 169 -3.87 11.51 -4.96
N THR A 170 -4.82 10.83 -4.31
CA THR A 170 -4.86 10.72 -2.85
C THR A 170 -3.70 9.90 -2.31
N SER A 171 -3.42 8.72 -2.87
CA SER A 171 -2.32 7.87 -2.41
C SER A 171 -0.96 8.54 -2.64
N GLY A 172 -0.78 9.19 -3.79
CA GLY A 172 0.44 9.95 -4.09
C GLY A 172 0.60 11.18 -3.19
N ALA A 173 -0.49 11.90 -2.87
CA ALA A 173 -0.45 13.03 -1.95
C ALA A 173 -0.10 12.60 -0.51
N ILE A 174 -0.66 11.48 -0.06
CA ILE A 174 -0.32 10.90 1.26
C ILE A 174 1.16 10.51 1.30
N GLU A 175 1.65 9.83 0.28
CA GLU A 175 3.06 9.45 0.20
C GLU A 175 3.98 10.68 0.22
N PHE A 176 3.70 11.67 -0.64
CA PHE A 176 4.46 12.90 -0.69
C PHE A 176 4.45 13.63 0.66
N TYR A 177 3.30 13.69 1.32
CA TYR A 177 3.18 14.29 2.64
C TYR A 177 4.06 13.57 3.67
N LEU A 178 4.03 12.23 3.70
CA LEU A 178 4.82 11.42 4.63
C LEU A 178 6.33 11.59 4.40
N LEU A 179 6.76 11.68 3.15
CA LEU A 179 8.17 11.90 2.78
C LEU A 179 8.62 13.34 3.06
N ALA A 180 7.85 14.34 2.64
CA ALA A 180 8.21 15.75 2.77
C ALA A 180 8.27 16.21 4.23
N ASN A 181 7.45 15.62 5.11
CA ASN A 181 7.43 15.96 6.53
C ASN A 181 8.29 15.03 7.41
N ASN A 182 9.06 14.11 6.80
CA ASN A 182 9.88 13.12 7.53
C ASN A 182 9.11 12.46 8.67
N VAL A 183 7.87 12.04 8.41
CA VAL A 183 7.04 11.42 9.44
C VAL A 183 7.68 10.09 9.81
N GLU A 184 8.12 9.91 11.05
CA GLU A 184 8.72 8.67 11.54
C GLU A 184 7.69 7.82 12.28
N ILE A 185 7.78 6.50 12.14
CA ILE A 185 6.98 5.58 12.97
C ILE A 185 7.75 5.33 14.28
N PRO A 186 7.24 5.80 15.44
CA PRO A 186 8.01 5.85 16.69
C PRO A 186 8.40 4.49 17.27
N LEU A 187 7.76 3.40 16.80
CA LEU A 187 8.05 2.02 17.24
C LEU A 187 9.27 1.40 16.54
N ILE A 188 9.57 1.82 15.31
CA ILE A 188 10.56 1.17 14.44
C ILE A 188 11.62 2.16 13.91
N GLY A 189 11.48 3.45 14.20
CA GLY A 189 12.48 4.48 13.86
C GLY A 189 12.73 4.60 12.36
N LEU A 190 11.80 4.09 11.54
CA LEU A 190 11.85 4.17 10.08
C LEU A 190 10.95 5.30 9.58
N PRO A 191 11.35 5.99 8.50
CA PRO A 191 10.48 6.93 7.82
C PRO A 191 9.18 6.22 7.39
N ALA A 192 8.04 6.74 7.83
CA ALA A 192 6.72 6.27 7.45
C ALA A 192 6.53 6.30 5.92
N GLY A 193 7.13 7.30 5.25
CA GLY A 193 7.15 7.37 3.78
C GLY A 193 7.82 6.15 3.13
N VAL A 194 8.87 5.57 3.73
CA VAL A 194 9.53 4.38 3.19
C VAL A 194 8.70 3.11 3.45
N LEU A 195 8.11 3.00 4.63
CA LEU A 195 7.29 1.83 5.00
C LEU A 195 5.95 1.80 4.28
N PHE A 196 5.23 2.92 4.28
CA PHE A 196 3.98 3.03 3.54
C PHE A 196 4.21 3.18 2.05
N GLY A 197 5.37 3.67 1.60
CA GLY A 197 5.76 3.70 0.19
C GLY A 197 5.73 2.32 -0.46
N LEU A 198 6.02 1.26 0.31
CA LEU A 198 5.85 -0.12 -0.16
C LEU A 198 4.43 -0.40 -0.64
N LEU A 199 3.40 0.21 -0.03
CA LEU A 199 2.00 0.06 -0.42
C LEU A 199 1.50 1.20 -1.31
N LEU A 200 1.89 2.44 -1.01
CA LEU A 200 1.38 3.66 -1.64
C LEU A 200 1.94 3.85 -3.05
N VAL A 201 3.21 3.53 -3.32
CA VAL A 201 3.77 3.62 -4.68
C VAL A 201 3.05 2.66 -5.63
N PRO A 202 2.97 1.35 -5.33
CA PRO A 202 2.25 0.43 -6.21
C PRO A 202 0.76 0.79 -6.34
N LEU A 203 0.13 1.26 -5.26
CA LEU A 203 -1.29 1.63 -5.29
C LEU A 203 -1.53 2.87 -6.16
N THR A 204 -0.64 3.87 -6.09
CA THR A 204 -0.71 5.08 -6.93
C THR A 204 -0.57 4.72 -8.40
N LEU A 205 0.44 3.91 -8.74
CA LEU A 205 0.68 3.48 -10.11
C LEU A 205 -0.42 2.57 -10.65
N ALA A 206 -0.89 1.61 -9.85
CA ALA A 206 -1.99 0.73 -10.23
C ALA A 206 -3.28 1.52 -10.44
N SER A 207 -3.58 2.48 -9.58
CA SER A 207 -4.78 3.33 -9.70
C SER A 207 -4.67 4.29 -10.89
N ALA A 208 -3.51 4.93 -11.10
CA ALA A 208 -3.30 5.78 -12.26
C ALA A 208 -3.36 4.98 -13.56
N GLY A 209 -2.75 3.80 -13.61
CA GLY A 209 -2.80 2.88 -14.74
C GLY A 209 -4.22 2.42 -15.03
N ALA A 210 -5.00 2.04 -14.01
CA ALA A 210 -6.41 1.70 -14.16
C ALA A 210 -7.26 2.89 -14.63
N GLY A 211 -6.97 4.11 -14.15
CA GLY A 211 -7.63 5.34 -14.61
C GLY A 211 -7.34 5.65 -16.08
N ILE A 212 -6.07 5.57 -16.50
CA ILE A 212 -5.66 5.74 -17.89
C ILE A 212 -6.31 4.67 -18.76
N ALA A 213 -6.23 3.41 -18.35
CA ALA A 213 -6.84 2.29 -19.04
C ALA A 213 -8.34 2.55 -19.27
N LEU A 214 -9.10 2.81 -18.21
CA LEU A 214 -10.54 3.07 -18.32
C LEU A 214 -10.86 4.34 -19.10
N ALA A 215 -10.05 5.38 -19.02
CA ALA A 215 -10.25 6.61 -19.79
C ALA A 215 -10.10 6.36 -21.30
N SER A 216 -9.06 5.61 -21.69
CA SER A 216 -8.80 5.25 -23.09
C SER A 216 -9.81 4.28 -23.70
N LEU A 217 -10.74 3.74 -22.90
CA LEU A 217 -11.86 2.90 -23.37
C LEU A 217 -13.15 3.70 -23.60
N LYS A 218 -13.24 4.90 -23.02
CA LYS A 218 -14.44 5.75 -23.09
C LYS A 218 -14.42 6.70 -24.30
N ASP A 219 -13.32 6.71 -25.04
CA ASP A 219 -13.12 7.35 -26.34
C ASP A 219 -13.23 6.33 -27.48
#